data_AF-A0A6C0JWD2-F1
#
_entry.id   AF-A0A6C0JWD2-F1
#
_cell.length_a   1.000
_cell.length_b   1.000
_cell.length_c   1.000
_cell.angle_alpha   90.00
_cell.angle_beta   90.00
_cell.angle_gamma   90.00
#
_symmetry.space_group_name_H-M   'P 1'
#
loop_
_entity.id
_entity.type
_entity.pdbx_description
1 polymer ?
#
loop_
_entity_poly.entity_id
_entity_poly.type
_entity_poly.pdbx_seq_one_letter_code
_entity_poly.pdbx_strand_id
1 'polypeptide(L)'
;MDKILLISYETDMTNSNAQLFKKTLENHNWEYIFIGNGIQWKGFRDRIIGYYDYLLTLDTNKIVILSDARDVFCLRNSDLLIDKIKDIIDTKIIISAEMFLIGHMNWSQQQKNDCLIKDPHFFWQGNTLDNYWQFLNKMDNLPIRKYINAGLIIGKVNNLLTAFEWIIKNNFNDDQLGFCEYTNKFPQNIYLDYNAEMIHTSTCFVVGSFYNHNIQKEDSPTLVELLGLSSYFLHIPGITASKGQKEIYNIIYTLFNDNIINENSDMFNLYKINNRNINNKYFKTNDDI
;
A
#
# COMPACT_ATOMS: atom_id res chain seq x y z
N MET A 1 8.35 22.55 -4.53
CA MET A 1 8.01 21.60 -3.46
C MET A 1 8.94 20.42 -3.62
N ASP A 2 9.52 19.92 -2.53
CA ASP A 2 10.42 18.78 -2.62
C ASP A 2 9.66 17.56 -3.16
N LYS A 3 10.31 16.78 -4.03
CA LYS A 3 9.73 15.54 -4.55
C LYS A 3 9.42 14.58 -3.40
N ILE A 4 8.38 13.76 -3.55
CA ILE A 4 8.10 12.67 -2.61
C ILE A 4 9.14 11.58 -2.81
N LEU A 5 9.77 11.13 -1.73
CA LEU A 5 10.74 10.02 -1.77
C LEU A 5 10.03 8.70 -1.44
N LEU A 6 10.15 7.71 -2.32
CA LEU A 6 9.74 6.35 -2.01
C LEU A 6 10.88 5.54 -1.39
N ILE A 7 10.60 4.85 -0.28
CA ILE A 7 11.55 4.03 0.45
C ILE A 7 10.99 2.61 0.48
N SER A 8 11.72 1.66 -0.10
CA SER A 8 11.35 0.25 -0.06
C SER A 8 12.41 -0.57 0.68
N TYR A 9 11.99 -1.56 1.46
CA TYR A 9 12.91 -2.48 2.14
C TYR A 9 13.05 -3.77 1.33
N GLU A 10 14.23 -4.02 0.76
CA GLU A 10 14.55 -5.22 -0.02
C GLU A 10 15.96 -5.71 0.30
N THR A 11 16.05 -6.95 0.74
CA THR A 11 17.31 -7.61 1.11
C THR A 11 18.09 -8.17 -0.07
N ASP A 12 17.40 -8.45 -1.18
CA ASP A 12 17.94 -9.05 -2.39
C ASP A 12 17.42 -8.30 -3.62
N MET A 13 18.19 -7.30 -4.07
CA MET A 13 17.86 -6.56 -5.28
C MET A 13 18.01 -7.40 -6.56
N THR A 14 18.46 -8.65 -6.51
CA THR A 14 18.43 -9.54 -7.71
C THR A 14 17.03 -10.13 -7.93
N ASN A 15 16.10 -9.97 -6.98
CA ASN A 15 14.73 -10.44 -7.10
C ASN A 15 14.01 -9.80 -8.31
N SER A 16 13.45 -10.64 -9.19
CA SER A 16 12.78 -10.19 -10.42
C SER A 16 11.60 -9.26 -10.18
N ASN A 17 10.87 -9.45 -9.08
CA ASN A 17 9.70 -8.64 -8.78
C ASN A 17 10.10 -7.26 -8.25
N ALA A 18 11.11 -7.20 -7.37
CA ALA A 18 11.68 -5.93 -6.92
C ALA A 18 12.28 -5.13 -8.08
N GLN A 19 12.93 -5.81 -9.03
CA GLN A 19 13.41 -5.19 -10.26
C GLN A 19 12.28 -4.67 -11.14
N LEU A 20 11.16 -5.40 -11.24
CA LEU A 20 9.99 -4.88 -11.97
C LEU A 20 9.41 -3.64 -11.26
N PHE A 21 9.27 -3.67 -9.93
CA PHE A 21 8.81 -2.50 -9.19
C PHE A 21 9.72 -1.29 -9.42
N LYS A 22 11.04 -1.47 -9.33
CA LYS A 22 12.05 -0.45 -9.69
C LYS A 22 11.83 0.10 -11.11
N LYS A 23 11.64 -0.77 -12.10
CA LYS A 23 11.36 -0.38 -13.50
C LYS A 23 10.09 0.49 -13.58
N THR A 24 9.02 0.13 -12.86
CA THR A 24 7.79 0.95 -12.85
C THR A 24 8.00 2.33 -12.20
N LEU A 25 8.82 2.43 -11.14
CA LEU A 25 9.18 3.71 -10.53
C LEU A 25 9.98 4.62 -11.48
N GLU A 26 10.95 4.03 -12.20
CA GLU A 26 11.76 4.71 -13.20
C GLU A 26 10.89 5.23 -14.35
N ASN A 27 9.97 4.41 -14.86
CA ASN A 27 9.03 4.81 -15.92
C ASN A 27 8.17 6.02 -15.51
N HIS A 28 7.83 6.14 -14.23
CA HIS A 28 7.02 7.23 -13.70
C HIS A 28 7.83 8.34 -13.01
N ASN A 29 9.15 8.37 -13.22
CA ASN A 29 10.06 9.44 -12.76
C ASN A 29 10.02 9.70 -11.24
N TRP A 30 9.86 8.65 -10.44
CA TRP A 30 9.88 8.75 -8.98
C TRP A 30 11.28 8.93 -8.42
N GLU A 31 11.39 9.71 -7.34
CA GLU A 31 12.55 9.67 -6.44
C GLU A 31 12.38 8.46 -5.53
N TYR A 32 13.34 7.53 -5.51
CA TYR A 32 13.22 6.31 -4.72
C TYR A 32 14.56 5.80 -4.18
N ILE A 33 14.49 4.97 -3.12
CA ILE A 33 15.61 4.20 -2.59
C ILE A 33 15.14 2.82 -2.12
N PHE A 34 15.96 1.80 -2.39
CA PHE A 34 15.84 0.47 -1.79
C PHE A 34 16.86 0.34 -0.66
N ILE A 35 16.40 0.12 0.56
CA ILE A 35 17.22 -0.09 1.75
C ILE A 35 17.27 -1.59 2.10
N GLY A 36 18.31 -2.00 2.82
CA GLY A 36 18.44 -3.38 3.31
C GLY A 36 19.17 -4.35 2.38
N ASN A 37 19.56 -3.94 1.17
CA ASN A 37 20.20 -4.83 0.20
C ASN A 37 21.50 -5.47 0.76
N GLY A 38 21.61 -6.79 0.65
CA GLY A 38 22.73 -7.58 1.18
C GLY A 38 22.60 -7.94 2.67
N ILE A 39 21.56 -7.47 3.37
CA ILE A 39 21.27 -7.87 4.75
C ILE A 39 20.48 -9.18 4.75
N GLN A 40 20.80 -10.08 5.68
CA GLN A 40 19.99 -11.29 5.88
C GLN A 40 18.63 -10.94 6.51
N TRP A 41 17.53 -11.31 5.86
CA TRP A 41 16.17 -11.14 6.39
C TRP A 41 15.92 -12.00 7.64
N LYS A 42 15.58 -11.37 8.78
CA LYS A 42 15.17 -12.05 10.03
C LYS A 42 13.70 -11.84 10.38
N GLY A 43 12.92 -11.24 9.48
CA GLY A 43 11.49 -11.00 9.65
C GLY A 43 11.12 -9.52 9.64
N PHE A 44 9.83 -9.23 9.82
CA PHE A 44 9.27 -7.89 9.68
C PHE A 44 9.85 -6.86 10.66
N ARG A 45 10.39 -7.30 11.80
CA ARG A 45 11.12 -6.41 12.72
C ARG A 45 12.33 -5.75 12.05
N ASP A 46 13.06 -6.45 11.18
CA ASP A 46 14.20 -5.86 10.47
C ASP A 46 13.74 -4.73 9.53
N ARG A 47 12.55 -4.88 8.92
CA ARG A 47 11.91 -3.83 8.11
C ARG A 47 11.52 -2.63 8.96
N ILE A 48 10.88 -2.85 10.12
CA ILE A 48 10.53 -1.79 11.10
C ILE A 48 11.76 -0.96 11.44
N ILE A 49 12.84 -1.63 11.86
CA ILE A 49 14.09 -0.96 12.26
C ILE A 49 14.75 -0.28 11.06
N GLY A 50 14.79 -0.94 9.90
CA GLY A 50 15.38 -0.37 8.69
C GLY A 50 14.70 0.92 8.24
N TYR A 51 13.36 0.97 8.23
CA TYR A 51 12.64 2.20 7.94
C TYR A 51 12.91 3.27 8.99
N TYR A 52 12.81 2.92 10.28
CA TYR A 52 13.06 3.87 11.36
C TYR A 52 14.46 4.50 11.28
N ASP A 53 15.50 3.67 11.14
CA ASP A 53 16.88 4.13 11.05
C ASP A 53 17.12 5.02 9.83
N TYR A 54 16.53 4.67 8.67
CA TYR A 54 16.65 5.49 7.48
C TYR A 54 15.90 6.83 7.61
N LEU A 55 14.69 6.82 8.18
CA LEU A 55 13.89 8.03 8.41
C LEU A 55 14.62 9.04 9.32
N LEU A 56 15.42 8.57 10.30
CA LEU A 56 16.24 9.45 11.15
C LEU A 56 17.29 10.27 10.37
N THR A 57 17.62 9.85 9.14
CA THR A 57 18.60 10.55 8.29
C THR A 57 17.99 11.65 7.42
N LEU A 58 16.65 11.75 7.38
CA LEU A 58 15.91 12.64 6.48
C LEU A 58 15.44 13.92 7.18
N ASP A 59 15.10 14.94 6.39
CA ASP A 59 14.40 16.12 6.90
C ASP A 59 13.02 15.73 7.47
N THR A 60 12.70 16.25 8.66
CA THR A 60 11.48 15.89 9.40
C THR A 60 10.18 16.27 8.68
N ASN A 61 10.23 17.23 7.76
CA ASN A 61 9.09 17.66 6.93
C ASN A 61 9.05 16.97 5.56
N LYS A 62 10.05 16.18 5.17
CA LYS A 62 10.05 15.43 3.91
C LYS A 62 8.86 14.49 3.90
N ILE A 63 8.12 14.47 2.79
CA ILE A 63 7.05 13.50 2.56
C ILE A 63 7.68 12.26 1.93
N VAL A 64 7.37 11.10 2.49
CA VAL A 64 7.87 9.82 2.02
C VAL A 64 6.73 8.82 1.83
N ILE A 65 6.99 7.81 1.00
CA ILE A 65 6.17 6.61 0.85
C ILE A 65 7.00 5.42 1.29
N LEU A 66 6.49 4.61 2.21
CA LEU A 66 7.06 3.32 2.57
C LEU A 66 6.31 2.24 1.80
N SER A 67 7.06 1.33 1.18
CA SER A 67 6.50 0.33 0.28
C SER A 67 7.16 -1.04 0.43
N ASP A 68 6.35 -2.09 0.34
CA ASP A 68 6.82 -3.43 -0.04
C ASP A 68 7.52 -3.38 -1.41
N ALA A 69 8.42 -4.34 -1.65
CA ALA A 69 9.26 -4.35 -2.86
C ALA A 69 8.79 -5.36 -3.92
N ARG A 70 8.31 -6.53 -3.48
CA ARG A 70 8.20 -7.73 -4.33
C ARG A 70 6.81 -7.97 -4.92
N ASP A 71 5.84 -7.20 -4.50
CA ASP A 71 4.44 -7.36 -4.89
C ASP A 71 3.72 -6.01 -5.05
N VAL A 72 4.49 -4.97 -5.36
CA VAL A 72 4.01 -3.60 -5.59
C VAL A 72 4.33 -3.16 -7.03
N PHE A 73 3.41 -2.40 -7.60
CA PHE A 73 3.57 -1.69 -8.88
C PHE A 73 3.37 -0.19 -8.67
N CYS A 74 4.22 0.62 -9.29
CA CYS A 74 3.96 2.04 -9.47
C CYS A 74 3.13 2.24 -10.73
N LEU A 75 2.00 2.92 -10.61
CA LEU A 75 1.03 3.10 -11.71
C LEU A 75 1.04 4.52 -12.28
N ARG A 76 1.64 5.47 -11.57
CA ARG A 76 1.55 6.88 -11.90
C ARG A 76 2.68 7.71 -11.31
N ASN A 77 3.08 8.79 -11.98
CA ASN A 77 4.02 9.80 -11.45
C ASN A 77 3.50 10.53 -10.19
N SER A 78 4.40 11.22 -9.48
CA SER A 78 4.09 11.88 -8.19
C SER A 78 3.40 13.25 -8.30
N ASP A 79 3.26 13.83 -9.50
CA ASP A 79 2.98 15.26 -9.69
C ASP A 79 1.66 15.72 -9.05
N LEU A 80 0.61 14.90 -9.15
CA LEU A 80 -0.70 15.23 -8.57
C LEU A 80 -0.93 14.59 -7.19
N LEU A 81 0.02 13.79 -6.68
CA LEU A 81 -0.17 13.14 -5.38
C LEU A 81 -0.16 14.18 -4.26
N ILE A 82 0.76 15.15 -4.32
CA ILE A 82 0.86 16.22 -3.33
C ILE A 82 -0.46 16.98 -3.19
N ASP A 83 -1.07 17.35 -4.32
CA ASP A 83 -2.36 18.05 -4.31
C ASP A 83 -3.47 17.23 -3.68
N LYS A 84 -3.41 15.90 -3.81
CA LYS A 84 -4.38 14.97 -3.24
C LYS A 84 -4.21 14.78 -1.73
N ILE A 85 -2.99 14.88 -1.21
CA ILE A 85 -2.69 14.59 0.20
C ILE A 85 -2.46 15.83 1.07
N LYS A 86 -2.34 17.03 0.50
CA LYS A 86 -1.92 18.25 1.23
C LYS A 86 -2.78 18.56 2.46
N ASP A 87 -4.09 18.31 2.40
CA ASP A 87 -5.01 18.60 3.51
C ASP A 87 -4.97 17.52 4.61
N ILE A 88 -4.21 16.44 4.40
CA ILE A 88 -4.13 15.27 5.29
C ILE A 88 -2.72 15.16 5.88
N ILE A 89 -1.69 15.27 5.03
CA ILE A 89 -0.33 14.80 5.30
C ILE A 89 0.39 15.57 6.41
N ASP A 90 -0.03 16.80 6.69
CA ASP A 90 0.57 17.63 7.75
C ASP A 90 0.33 17.05 9.14
N THR A 91 -0.81 16.37 9.36
CA THR A 91 -1.23 15.90 10.69
C THR A 91 -1.40 14.39 10.78
N LYS A 92 -1.43 13.69 9.64
CA LYS A 92 -1.76 12.27 9.59
C LYS A 92 -0.75 11.47 8.77
N ILE A 93 -0.69 10.18 9.09
CA ILE A 93 -0.12 9.14 8.24
C ILE A 93 -1.26 8.55 7.43
N ILE A 94 -1.06 8.40 6.12
CA ILE A 94 -1.98 7.73 5.22
C ILE A 94 -1.53 6.27 5.09
N ILE A 95 -2.40 5.31 5.35
CA ILE A 95 -2.08 3.88 5.30
C ILE A 95 -3.06 3.18 4.36
N SER A 96 -2.56 2.24 3.55
CA SER A 96 -3.42 1.43 2.69
C SER A 96 -4.35 0.53 3.50
N ALA A 97 -5.50 0.21 2.91
CA ALA A 97 -6.50 -0.62 3.55
C ALA A 97 -6.69 -1.93 2.79
N GLU A 98 -7.03 -3.00 3.51
CA GLU A 98 -7.36 -4.30 2.96
C GLU A 98 -8.69 -4.85 3.48
N MET A 99 -9.23 -5.87 2.79
CA MET A 99 -10.54 -6.44 3.12
C MET A 99 -10.48 -7.55 4.17
N PHE A 100 -9.35 -8.23 4.32
CA PHE A 100 -9.23 -9.43 5.15
C PHE A 100 -8.30 -9.19 6.32
N LEU A 101 -8.68 -9.72 7.47
CA LEU A 101 -7.80 -9.91 8.62
C LEU A 101 -7.70 -11.42 8.87
N ILE A 102 -6.52 -11.99 8.65
CA ILE A 102 -6.23 -13.42 8.85
C ILE A 102 -7.22 -14.30 8.06
N GLY A 103 -7.44 -13.94 6.79
CA GLY A 103 -8.34 -14.68 5.90
C GLY A 103 -9.84 -14.49 6.19
N HIS A 104 -10.22 -13.57 7.09
CA HIS A 104 -11.62 -13.28 7.39
C HIS A 104 -11.97 -11.82 7.12
N MET A 105 -13.10 -11.59 6.43
CA MET A 105 -13.59 -10.23 6.16
C MET A 105 -14.30 -9.58 7.34
N ASN A 106 -14.92 -10.38 8.20
CA ASN A 106 -15.73 -9.91 9.32
C ASN A 106 -15.44 -10.78 10.52
N TRP A 107 -15.27 -10.13 11.67
CA TRP A 107 -15.02 -10.77 12.96
C TRP A 107 -16.09 -10.31 13.94
N SER A 108 -16.97 -11.22 14.38
CA SER A 108 -17.84 -10.95 15.52
C SER A 108 -17.04 -10.95 16.82
N GLN A 109 -17.55 -10.28 17.87
CA GLN A 109 -16.88 -10.28 19.17
C GLN A 109 -16.71 -11.69 19.74
N GLN A 110 -17.70 -12.57 19.53
CA GLN A 110 -17.62 -13.97 19.94
C GLN A 110 -16.51 -14.72 19.21
N GLN A 111 -16.41 -14.61 17.87
CA GLN A 111 -15.34 -15.25 17.10
C GLN A 111 -13.95 -14.79 17.54
N LYS A 112 -13.78 -13.49 17.82
CA LYS A 112 -12.51 -12.94 18.34
C LYS A 112 -12.16 -13.60 19.68
N ASN A 113 -13.10 -13.61 20.61
CA ASN A 113 -12.90 -14.19 21.94
C ASN A 113 -12.57 -15.70 21.84
N ASP A 114 -13.29 -16.44 20.99
CA ASP A 114 -13.09 -17.88 20.80
C ASP A 114 -11.69 -18.20 20.25
N CYS A 115 -11.20 -17.39 19.31
CA CYS A 115 -9.84 -17.51 18.80
C CYS A 115 -8.80 -17.19 19.87
N LEU A 116 -8.98 -16.09 20.63
CA LEU A 116 -8.05 -15.65 21.68
C LEU A 116 -8.00 -16.60 22.89
N ILE A 117 -9.09 -17.29 23.22
CA ILE A 117 -9.10 -18.34 24.25
C ILE A 117 -8.23 -19.52 23.83
N LYS A 118 -8.24 -19.88 22.54
CA LYS A 118 -7.45 -20.99 22.00
C LYS A 118 -5.99 -20.63 21.83
N ASP A 119 -5.72 -19.42 21.37
CA ASP A 119 -4.38 -18.88 21.17
C ASP A 119 -4.39 -17.37 21.44
N PRO A 120 -3.75 -16.89 22.52
CA PRO A 120 -3.67 -15.45 22.80
C PRO A 120 -2.88 -14.67 21.73
N HIS A 121 -2.14 -15.35 20.86
CA HIS A 121 -1.40 -14.78 19.73
C HIS A 121 -2.07 -15.05 18.38
N PHE A 122 -3.33 -15.50 18.36
CA PHE A 122 -4.05 -15.79 17.12
C PHE A 122 -4.00 -14.63 16.12
N PHE A 123 -4.11 -13.39 16.63
CA PHE A 123 -4.04 -12.15 15.85
C PHE A 123 -2.61 -11.67 15.63
N TRP A 124 -1.75 -12.51 15.04
CA TRP A 124 -0.31 -12.26 14.92
C TRP A 124 0.08 -11.21 13.85
N GLN A 125 -0.79 -10.93 12.88
CA GLN A 125 -0.53 -10.01 11.76
C GLN A 125 -1.35 -8.71 11.82
N GLY A 126 -2.34 -8.61 12.72
CA GLY A 126 -3.23 -7.44 12.76
C GLY A 126 -4.40 -7.62 13.71
N ASN A 127 -5.15 -6.54 13.94
CA ASN A 127 -6.32 -6.52 14.81
C ASN A 127 -7.50 -5.76 14.18
N THR A 128 -8.70 -5.94 14.73
CA THR A 128 -9.86 -5.13 14.32
C THR A 128 -9.67 -3.68 14.72
N LEU A 129 -10.10 -2.74 13.86
CA LEU A 129 -9.90 -1.30 14.06
C LEU A 129 -11.10 -0.63 14.75
N ASP A 130 -11.66 -1.29 15.78
CA ASP A 130 -12.93 -0.89 16.38
C ASP A 130 -12.89 0.56 16.93
N ASN A 131 -11.80 0.94 17.60
CA ASN A 131 -11.63 2.29 18.13
C ASN A 131 -11.50 3.35 17.01
N TYR A 132 -10.82 3.00 15.92
CA TYR A 132 -10.67 3.88 14.76
C TYR A 132 -12.01 4.15 14.08
N TRP A 133 -12.79 3.09 13.83
CA TRP A 133 -14.11 3.23 13.22
C TRP A 133 -15.12 3.91 14.13
N GLN A 134 -15.02 3.71 15.44
CA GLN A 134 -15.78 4.47 16.43
C GLN A 134 -15.41 5.96 16.39
N PHE A 135 -14.11 6.29 16.35
CA PHE A 135 -13.64 7.67 16.25
C PHE A 135 -14.18 8.39 14.99
N LEU A 136 -14.31 7.67 13.87
CA LEU A 136 -14.88 8.20 12.63
C LEU A 136 -16.42 8.16 12.57
N ASN A 137 -17.09 7.67 13.61
CA ASN A 137 -18.55 7.44 13.64
C ASN A 137 -19.04 6.56 12.46
N LYS A 138 -18.31 5.49 12.15
CA LYS A 138 -18.57 4.58 11.00
C LYS A 138 -18.91 3.13 11.40
N MET A 139 -19.08 2.84 12.69
CA MET A 139 -19.32 1.47 13.18
C MET A 139 -20.54 0.78 12.53
N ASP A 140 -21.58 1.53 12.20
CA ASP A 140 -22.81 0.99 11.60
C ASP A 140 -22.72 0.79 10.06
N ASN A 141 -21.67 1.32 9.42
CA ASN A 141 -21.49 1.26 7.98
C ASN A 141 -19.99 1.22 7.62
N LEU A 142 -19.36 0.12 7.99
CA LEU A 142 -17.94 -0.09 7.74
C LEU A 142 -17.67 -0.25 6.23
N PRO A 143 -16.58 0.34 5.70
CA PRO A 143 -16.17 0.11 4.33
C PRO A 143 -15.74 -1.35 4.13
N ILE A 144 -15.66 -1.76 2.86
CA ILE A 144 -15.22 -3.11 2.49
C ILE A 144 -13.75 -3.33 2.87
N ARG A 145 -12.88 -2.37 2.55
CA ARG A 145 -11.49 -2.35 3.02
C ARG A 145 -11.45 -1.67 4.37
N LYS A 146 -11.32 -2.44 5.45
CA LYS A 146 -11.45 -1.92 6.82
C LYS A 146 -10.34 -2.32 7.77
N TYR A 147 -9.36 -3.04 7.26
CA TYR A 147 -8.15 -3.42 7.98
C TYR A 147 -6.97 -2.68 7.40
N ILE A 148 -5.91 -2.53 8.19
CA ILE A 148 -4.66 -1.92 7.73
C ILE A 148 -3.86 -2.94 6.95
N ASN A 149 -3.26 -2.49 5.85
CA ASN A 149 -2.12 -3.15 5.24
C ASN A 149 -0.90 -2.22 5.33
N ALA A 150 0.21 -2.73 5.88
CA ALA A 150 1.44 -1.95 6.09
C ALA A 150 2.38 -1.93 4.87
N GLY A 151 2.00 -2.59 3.78
CA GLY A 151 2.79 -2.64 2.55
C GLY A 151 2.82 -1.34 1.76
N LEU A 152 1.90 -0.39 2.04
CA LEU A 152 1.92 0.97 1.49
C LEU A 152 1.52 2.00 2.56
N ILE A 153 2.42 2.95 2.83
CA ILE A 153 2.25 4.00 3.84
C ILE A 153 2.79 5.33 3.30
N ILE A 154 2.06 6.43 3.47
CA ILE A 154 2.51 7.80 3.12
C ILE A 154 2.52 8.64 4.40
N GLY A 155 3.59 9.38 4.63
CA GLY A 155 3.68 10.26 5.80
C GLY A 155 4.78 11.29 5.66
N LYS A 156 4.69 12.36 6.45
CA LYS A 156 5.89 13.14 6.77
C LYS A 156 6.80 12.32 7.68
N VAL A 157 8.11 12.52 7.52
CA VAL A 157 9.14 11.82 8.32
C VAL A 157 8.88 11.94 9.82
N ASN A 158 8.53 13.13 10.34
CA ASN A 158 8.22 13.31 11.77
C ASN A 158 7.04 12.45 12.28
N ASN A 159 5.96 12.37 11.50
CA ASN A 159 4.77 11.60 11.84
C ASN A 159 5.10 10.10 11.84
N LEU A 160 5.83 9.64 10.82
CA LEU A 160 6.28 8.25 10.72
C LEU A 160 7.23 7.87 11.86
N LEU A 161 8.23 8.70 12.16
CA LEU A 161 9.16 8.47 13.28
C LEU A 161 8.40 8.32 14.60
N THR A 162 7.40 9.17 14.84
CA THR A 162 6.55 9.08 16.04
C THR A 162 5.81 7.73 16.11
N ALA A 163 5.28 7.24 14.98
CA ALA A 163 4.61 5.94 14.92
C ALA A 163 5.59 4.78 15.12
N PHE A 164 6.72 4.77 14.40
CA PHE A 164 7.72 3.72 14.52
C PHE A 164 8.35 3.66 15.92
N GLU A 165 8.67 4.79 16.53
CA GLU A 165 9.19 4.83 17.91
C GLU A 165 8.21 4.16 18.88
N TRP A 166 6.91 4.45 18.74
CA TRP A 166 5.88 3.79 19.53
C TRP A 166 5.80 2.29 19.25
N ILE A 167 5.82 1.87 17.98
CA ILE A 167 5.77 0.47 17.57
C ILE A 167 6.97 -0.32 18.15
N ILE A 168 8.17 0.23 18.03
CA ILE A 168 9.41 -0.36 18.54
C ILE A 168 9.38 -0.45 20.06
N LYS A 169 8.97 0.62 20.75
CA LYS A 169 8.87 0.66 22.22
C LYS A 169 7.87 -0.35 22.78
N ASN A 170 6.81 -0.67 22.03
CA ASN A 170 5.83 -1.68 22.39
C ASN A 170 6.19 -3.10 21.88
N ASN A 171 7.41 -3.30 21.38
CA ASN A 171 7.95 -4.60 20.99
C ASN A 171 7.15 -5.37 19.93
N PHE A 172 6.48 -4.68 19.01
CA PHE A 172 5.88 -5.34 17.85
C PHE A 172 6.97 -5.91 16.93
N ASN A 173 6.75 -7.12 16.43
CA ASN A 173 7.64 -7.80 15.48
C ASN A 173 7.08 -7.83 14.06
N ASP A 174 5.79 -7.57 13.92
CA ASP A 174 5.06 -7.44 12.67
C ASP A 174 4.58 -5.99 12.59
N ASP A 175 4.90 -5.32 11.49
CA ASP A 175 4.60 -3.90 11.33
C ASP A 175 3.12 -3.64 11.03
N GLN A 176 2.43 -4.56 10.35
CA GLN A 176 0.99 -4.48 10.17
C GLN A 176 0.27 -4.56 11.52
N LEU A 177 0.67 -5.49 12.40
CA LEU A 177 0.15 -5.53 13.77
C LEU A 177 0.49 -4.25 14.54
N GLY A 178 1.74 -3.76 14.45
CA GLY A 178 2.17 -2.52 15.09
C GLY A 178 1.34 -1.31 14.67
N PHE A 179 1.08 -1.15 13.37
CA PHE A 179 0.24 -0.06 12.85
C PHE A 179 -1.25 -0.25 13.16
N CYS A 180 -1.76 -1.48 13.24
CA CYS A 180 -3.13 -1.74 13.72
C CYS A 180 -3.32 -1.20 15.15
N GLU A 181 -2.40 -1.55 16.05
CA GLU A 181 -2.45 -1.13 17.45
C GLU A 181 -2.23 0.39 17.60
N TYR A 182 -1.28 0.95 16.85
CA TYR A 182 -1.07 2.40 16.82
C TYR A 182 -2.33 3.14 16.36
N THR A 183 -3.01 2.62 15.34
CA THR A 183 -4.23 3.25 14.77
C THR A 183 -5.41 3.21 15.72
N ASN A 184 -5.61 2.09 16.44
CA ASN A 184 -6.62 2.02 17.49
C ASN A 184 -6.30 2.93 18.68
N LYS A 185 -5.01 3.17 18.95
CA LYS A 185 -4.57 4.00 20.07
C LYS A 185 -4.60 5.50 19.76
N PHE A 186 -4.26 5.89 18.54
CA PHE A 186 -4.12 7.27 18.07
C PHE A 186 -4.89 7.50 16.76
N PRO A 187 -6.22 7.27 16.73
CA PRO A 187 -7.00 7.30 15.50
C PRO A 187 -6.98 8.67 14.80
N GLN A 188 -6.77 9.76 15.55
CA GLN A 188 -6.63 11.10 15.00
C GLN A 188 -5.36 11.29 14.16
N ASN A 189 -4.31 10.49 14.37
CA ASN A 189 -3.04 10.57 13.62
C ASN A 189 -3.07 9.77 12.32
N ILE A 190 -4.15 9.05 12.02
CA ILE A 190 -4.23 8.13 10.89
C ILE A 190 -5.33 8.55 9.91
N TYR A 191 -5.03 8.38 8.63
CA TYR A 191 -5.98 8.36 7.53
C TYR A 191 -5.88 6.99 6.86
N LEU A 192 -6.93 6.19 6.92
CA LEU A 192 -6.97 4.91 6.22
C LEU A 192 -7.53 5.12 4.82
N ASP A 193 -6.77 4.78 3.77
CA ASP A 193 -7.21 4.92 2.37
C ASP A 193 -8.13 3.77 1.94
N TYR A 194 -9.28 3.64 2.62
CA TYR A 194 -10.22 2.53 2.40
C TYR A 194 -10.94 2.55 1.04
N ASN A 195 -10.90 3.68 0.34
CA ASN A 195 -11.41 3.81 -1.02
C ASN A 195 -10.34 3.52 -2.10
N ALA A 196 -9.10 3.23 -1.70
CA ALA A 196 -7.97 3.00 -2.62
C ALA A 196 -7.76 4.16 -3.61
N GLU A 197 -7.92 5.39 -3.11
CA GLU A 197 -7.84 6.59 -3.94
C GLU A 197 -6.39 7.02 -4.21
N MET A 198 -5.47 6.68 -3.30
CA MET A 198 -4.06 7.05 -3.35
C MET A 198 -3.20 5.80 -3.49
N ILE A 199 -3.44 4.81 -2.63
CA ILE A 199 -2.69 3.57 -2.51
C ILE A 199 -3.65 2.40 -2.38
N HIS A 200 -3.57 1.45 -3.29
CA HIS A 200 -4.48 0.30 -3.32
C HIS A 200 -3.75 -0.96 -2.88
N THR A 201 -4.22 -1.60 -1.81
CA THR A 201 -3.90 -3.00 -1.52
C THR A 201 -5.06 -3.86 -2.00
N SER A 202 -4.82 -4.62 -3.06
CA SER A 202 -5.81 -5.55 -3.59
C SER A 202 -5.63 -6.93 -2.96
N THR A 203 -6.59 -7.30 -2.13
CA THR A 203 -6.73 -8.63 -1.54
C THR A 203 -7.69 -9.53 -2.30
N CYS A 204 -7.97 -9.18 -3.55
CA CYS A 204 -8.81 -10.00 -4.39
C CYS A 204 -8.16 -11.39 -4.54
N PHE A 205 -8.98 -12.42 -4.38
CA PHE A 205 -8.58 -13.83 -4.39
C PHE A 205 -7.56 -14.27 -3.30
N VAL A 206 -7.34 -13.53 -2.20
CA VAL A 206 -6.55 -14.03 -1.03
C VAL A 206 -7.10 -15.36 -0.54
N VAL A 207 -8.41 -15.40 -0.29
CA VAL A 207 -9.13 -16.61 0.11
C VAL A 207 -9.84 -17.09 -1.14
N GLY A 208 -9.32 -18.14 -1.78
CA GLY A 208 -9.83 -18.69 -3.05
C GLY A 208 -11.27 -19.23 -3.02
N SER A 209 -12.02 -18.91 -1.97
CA SER A 209 -13.46 -19.06 -1.93
C SER A 209 -14.11 -17.90 -2.68
N PHE A 210 -15.14 -18.18 -3.46
CA PHE A 210 -16.01 -17.18 -4.08
C PHE A 210 -16.83 -16.45 -3.00
N TYR A 211 -16.16 -15.83 -2.03
CA TYR A 211 -16.70 -15.31 -0.76
C TYR A 211 -17.53 -14.04 -0.94
N ASN A 212 -18.31 -13.97 -2.03
CA ASN A 212 -19.01 -12.85 -2.64
C ASN A 212 -18.25 -12.26 -3.85
N HIS A 213 -18.70 -12.65 -5.06
CA HIS A 213 -18.16 -12.17 -6.32
C HIS A 213 -18.20 -10.64 -6.46
N ASN A 214 -19.19 -9.96 -5.86
CA ASN A 214 -19.29 -8.50 -5.94
C ASN A 214 -18.14 -7.84 -5.17
N ILE A 215 -17.81 -8.36 -3.99
CA ILE A 215 -16.70 -7.85 -3.19
C ILE A 215 -15.37 -8.05 -3.93
N GLN A 216 -15.16 -9.24 -4.49
CA GLN A 216 -13.96 -9.52 -5.29
C GLN A 216 -13.84 -8.57 -6.49
N LYS A 217 -14.97 -8.26 -7.14
CA LYS A 217 -15.03 -7.29 -8.26
C LYS A 217 -14.68 -5.86 -7.80
N GLU A 218 -15.12 -5.45 -6.62
CA GLU A 218 -14.83 -4.13 -6.07
C GLU A 218 -13.38 -3.95 -5.59
N ASP A 219 -12.71 -5.06 -5.25
CA ASP A 219 -11.29 -5.07 -4.84
C ASP A 219 -10.31 -5.37 -5.97
N SER A 220 -10.80 -5.91 -7.08
CA SER A 220 -9.94 -6.27 -8.22
C SER A 220 -9.31 -5.04 -8.86
N PRO A 221 -8.01 -5.10 -9.23
CA PRO A 221 -7.39 -4.03 -10.01
C PRO A 221 -8.15 -3.82 -11.31
N THR A 222 -8.46 -2.56 -11.62
CA THR A 222 -9.17 -2.23 -12.85
C THR A 222 -8.19 -1.85 -13.95
N LEU A 223 -8.61 -1.98 -15.22
CA LEU A 223 -7.77 -1.49 -16.33
C LEU A 223 -7.52 0.03 -16.22
N VAL A 224 -8.51 0.79 -15.76
CA VAL A 224 -8.39 2.24 -15.53
C VAL A 224 -7.30 2.53 -14.51
N GLU A 225 -7.26 1.76 -13.42
CA GLU A 225 -6.21 1.86 -12.42
C GLU A 225 -4.84 1.51 -13.00
N LEU A 226 -4.71 0.38 -13.71
CA LEU A 226 -3.44 -0.03 -14.31
C LEU A 226 -2.91 0.99 -15.34
N LEU A 227 -3.80 1.72 -16.01
CA LEU A 227 -3.46 2.83 -16.91
C LEU A 227 -3.08 4.13 -16.18
N GLY A 228 -2.93 4.09 -14.85
CA GLY A 228 -2.50 5.23 -14.04
C GLY A 228 -3.59 6.29 -13.82
N LEU A 229 -4.87 5.92 -13.95
CA LEU A 229 -5.99 6.86 -13.83
C LEU A 229 -6.72 6.79 -12.48
N SER A 230 -6.27 5.94 -11.55
CA SER A 230 -6.84 5.79 -10.20
C SER A 230 -5.79 5.96 -9.09
N SER A 231 -5.30 4.86 -8.51
CA SER A 231 -4.29 4.85 -7.47
C SER A 231 -2.89 5.10 -8.06
N TYR A 232 -1.95 5.53 -7.21
CA TYR A 232 -0.54 5.73 -7.60
C TYR A 232 0.27 4.44 -7.46
N PHE A 233 -0.14 3.58 -6.54
CA PHE A 233 0.50 2.31 -6.25
C PHE A 233 -0.54 1.23 -6.07
N LEU A 234 -0.23 0.06 -6.60
CA LEU A 234 -1.00 -1.16 -6.42
C LEU A 234 -0.13 -2.22 -5.76
N HIS A 235 -0.57 -2.67 -4.60
CA HIS A 235 0.01 -3.77 -3.83
C HIS A 235 -0.89 -4.99 -3.93
N ILE A 236 -0.30 -6.14 -4.27
CA ILE A 236 -1.00 -7.43 -4.38
C ILE A 236 -0.33 -8.38 -3.40
N PRO A 237 -0.64 -8.27 -2.08
CA PRO A 237 0.08 -9.00 -1.05
C PRO A 237 0.00 -10.51 -1.25
N GLY A 238 0.87 -11.28 -0.60
CA GLY A 238 0.63 -12.72 -0.45
C GLY A 238 0.74 -13.52 -1.74
N ILE A 239 1.55 -13.08 -2.71
CA ILE A 239 1.89 -13.83 -3.94
C ILE A 239 2.41 -15.26 -3.67
N THR A 240 2.93 -15.51 -2.47
CA THR A 240 3.37 -16.83 -1.99
C THR A 240 2.30 -17.60 -1.21
N ALA A 241 1.28 -16.90 -0.69
CA ALA A 241 0.23 -17.44 0.17
C ALA A 241 -1.04 -17.83 -0.60
N SER A 242 -1.39 -17.11 -1.68
CA SER A 242 -2.57 -17.41 -2.50
C SER A 242 -2.23 -17.63 -3.97
N LYS A 243 -2.72 -18.74 -4.52
CA LYS A 243 -2.66 -19.01 -5.97
C LYS A 243 -3.39 -17.94 -6.78
N GLY A 244 -4.55 -17.47 -6.30
CA GLY A 244 -5.34 -16.48 -7.03
C GLY A 244 -4.62 -15.14 -7.14
N GLN A 245 -4.03 -14.68 -6.04
CA GLN A 245 -3.21 -13.46 -6.05
C GLN A 245 -1.97 -13.61 -6.92
N LYS A 246 -1.32 -14.79 -6.90
CA LYS A 246 -0.21 -15.09 -7.80
C LYS A 246 -0.61 -14.98 -9.28
N GLU A 247 -1.78 -15.49 -9.67
CA GLU A 247 -2.27 -15.37 -11.06
C GLU A 247 -2.52 -13.90 -11.45
N ILE A 248 -3.16 -13.12 -10.57
CA ILE A 248 -3.40 -11.70 -10.82
C ILE A 248 -2.08 -10.94 -10.94
N TYR A 249 -1.15 -11.20 -10.03
CA TYR A 249 0.20 -10.64 -10.07
C TYR A 249 0.88 -10.98 -11.39
N ASN A 250 0.85 -12.24 -11.83
CA ASN A 250 1.48 -12.66 -13.09
C ASN A 250 0.85 -11.98 -14.32
N ILE A 251 -0.48 -11.80 -14.34
CA ILE A 251 -1.17 -11.07 -15.40
C ILE A 251 -0.64 -9.62 -15.46
N ILE A 252 -0.60 -8.92 -14.33
CA ILE A 252 -0.14 -7.54 -14.26
C ILE A 252 1.36 -7.43 -14.56
N TYR A 253 2.16 -8.35 -14.03
CA TYR A 253 3.59 -8.49 -14.34
C TYR A 253 3.80 -8.56 -15.85
N THR A 254 3.07 -9.43 -16.54
CA THR A 254 3.16 -9.59 -18.00
C THR A 254 2.79 -8.30 -18.73
N LEU A 255 1.71 -7.63 -18.30
CA LEU A 255 1.26 -6.37 -18.88
C LEU A 255 2.33 -5.25 -18.79
N PHE A 256 3.07 -5.16 -17.68
CA PHE A 256 4.16 -4.20 -17.53
C PHE A 256 5.47 -4.65 -18.18
N ASN A 257 5.81 -5.94 -18.08
CA ASN A 257 7.05 -6.47 -18.63
C ASN A 257 7.08 -6.35 -20.16
N ASP A 258 5.95 -6.67 -20.80
CA ASP A 258 5.79 -6.65 -22.25
C ASP A 258 5.43 -5.25 -22.78
N ASN A 259 5.45 -4.23 -21.90
CA ASN A 259 5.11 -2.84 -22.20
C ASN A 259 3.69 -2.65 -22.82
N ILE A 260 2.75 -3.54 -22.49
CA ILE A 260 1.35 -3.44 -22.93
C ILE A 260 0.67 -2.24 -22.25
N ILE A 261 1.01 -1.98 -20.99
CA ILE A 261 0.49 -0.86 -20.21
C ILE A 261 1.64 0.09 -19.88
N ASN A 262 2.05 0.87 -20.88
CA ASN A 262 2.99 1.98 -20.72
C ASN A 262 2.34 3.25 -21.31
N GLU A 263 2.79 4.43 -20.92
CA GLU A 263 2.30 5.73 -21.44
C GLU A 263 2.43 5.82 -22.96
N ASN A 264 3.39 5.09 -23.55
CA ASN A 264 3.61 4.96 -24.99
C ASN A 264 2.92 3.75 -25.63
N SER A 265 2.11 2.99 -24.89
CA SER A 265 1.48 1.78 -25.42
C SER A 265 0.37 2.12 -26.42
N ASP A 266 0.27 1.28 -27.45
CA ASP A 266 -0.80 1.34 -28.43
C ASP A 266 -2.19 1.17 -27.81
N MET A 267 -2.34 0.76 -26.55
CA MET A 267 -3.63 0.64 -25.88
C MET A 267 -4.44 1.95 -25.93
N PHE A 268 -3.82 3.10 -25.63
CA PHE A 268 -4.52 4.39 -25.71
C PHE A 268 -4.95 4.72 -27.15
N ASN A 269 -4.10 4.38 -28.13
CA ASN A 269 -4.39 4.54 -29.55
C ASN A 269 -5.50 3.58 -30.03
N LEU A 270 -5.44 2.30 -29.64
CA LEU A 270 -6.35 1.22 -30.00
C LEU A 270 -7.76 1.50 -29.50
N TYR A 271 -7.89 1.98 -28.27
CA TYR A 271 -9.19 2.33 -27.69
C TYR A 271 -9.65 3.75 -28.05
N LYS A 272 -8.90 4.48 -28.90
CA LYS A 272 -9.15 5.89 -29.26
C LYS A 272 -9.44 6.74 -28.03
N ILE A 273 -8.73 6.47 -26.93
CA ILE A 273 -8.81 7.27 -25.74
C ILE A 273 -8.13 8.59 -26.11
N ASN A 274 -8.93 9.59 -26.47
CA ASN A 274 -8.43 10.90 -26.86
C ASN A 274 -7.66 11.48 -25.68
N ASN A 275 -6.32 11.50 -25.76
CA ASN A 275 -5.44 12.15 -24.78
C ASN A 275 -5.84 13.62 -24.52
N ARG A 276 -6.60 14.25 -25.41
CA ARG A 276 -7.12 15.62 -25.26
C ARG A 276 -8.18 15.79 -24.16
N ASN A 277 -8.88 14.74 -23.75
CA ASN A 277 -9.93 14.82 -22.71
C ASN A 277 -9.48 14.26 -21.36
N ILE A 278 -8.41 13.48 -21.32
CA ILE A 278 -7.68 13.21 -20.08
C ILE A 278 -6.77 14.42 -19.90
N ASN A 279 -7.29 15.47 -19.25
CA ASN A 279 -6.60 16.74 -18.98
C ASN A 279 -5.07 16.63 -19.03
N ASN A 280 -4.39 17.51 -19.77
CA ASN A 280 -2.93 17.71 -19.80
C ASN A 280 -2.26 17.87 -18.41
N LYS A 281 -3.02 17.78 -17.31
CA LYS A 281 -2.52 17.64 -15.93
C LYS A 281 -2.03 16.23 -15.57
N TYR A 282 -2.46 15.18 -16.27
CA TYR A 282 -2.17 13.80 -15.84
C TYR A 282 -0.93 13.21 -16.50
N PHE A 283 -0.59 13.66 -17.71
CA PHE A 283 0.57 13.23 -18.46
C PHE A 283 1.22 14.46 -19.12
N LYS A 284 2.41 14.85 -18.66
CA LYS A 284 3.23 15.81 -19.42
C LYS A 284 4.03 15.02 -20.43
N THR A 285 3.97 15.42 -21.70
CA THR A 285 4.88 14.89 -22.72
C THR A 285 6.24 15.59 -22.59
N ASN A 286 7.32 14.91 -22.96
CA ASN A 286 8.69 15.46 -22.90
C ASN A 286 8.89 16.74 -23.75
N ASP A 287 7.93 17.09 -24.60
CA ASP A 287 7.92 18.33 -25.39
C ASP A 287 7.47 19.57 -24.59
N ASP A 288 7.07 19.41 -23.32
CA ASP A 288 6.59 20.49 -22.44
C ASP A 288 7.64 20.99 -21.41
N ILE A 289 8.94 20.71 -21.61
CA ILE A 289 10.06 21.14 -20.74
C ILE A 289 11.06 22.01 -21.52
#